data_AF-A0A1I3BM80-F1
#
_entry.id   AF-A0A1I3BM80-F1
#
_cell.length_a   1.000
_cell.length_b   1.000
_cell.length_c   1.000
_cell.angle_alpha   90.00
_cell.angle_beta   90.00
_cell.angle_gamma   90.00
#
_symmetry.space_group_name_H-M   'P 1'
#
loop_
_entity.id
_entity.type
_entity.pdbx_description
1 polymer ?
#
loop_
_entity_poly.entity_id
_entity_poly.type
_entity_poly.pdbx_seq_one_letter_code
_entity_poly.pdbx_strand_id
1 'polypeptide(L)'
;MKPIAILSLLLALSASGTALAQSASTKNMDMKGMDMKTMPMDNMSSSATAKVATHQATGVVKTVDTTKGTVTLAHGPVKSLNWPAMTMTFVVKDKVFFDKLSVDKKATIDFAKQGTDYVVTSVK
;
A
#
# COMPACT_ATOMS: atom_id res chain seq x y z
N MET A 1 -27.76 -22.90 -9.46
CA MET A 1 -26.65 -23.56 -8.75
C MET A 1 -25.57 -23.85 -9.78
N LYS A 2 -24.41 -23.18 -9.71
CA LYS A 2 -23.34 -23.27 -10.73
C LYS A 2 -22.13 -23.96 -10.08
N PRO A 3 -21.52 -24.98 -10.70
CA PRO A 3 -20.50 -25.79 -10.04
C PRO A 3 -19.17 -25.03 -9.92
N ILE A 4 -18.56 -25.14 -8.74
CA ILE A 4 -17.28 -24.53 -8.36
C ILE A 4 -16.17 -25.50 -8.77
N ALA A 5 -15.25 -25.05 -9.61
CA ALA A 5 -14.04 -25.78 -9.95
C ALA A 5 -12.97 -25.50 -8.89
N ILE A 6 -12.62 -26.53 -8.13
CA ILE A 6 -11.52 -26.56 -7.17
C ILE A 6 -10.29 -27.05 -7.95
N LEU A 7 -9.26 -26.21 -8.07
CA LEU A 7 -7.98 -26.63 -8.62
C LEU A 7 -6.89 -26.44 -7.55
N SER A 8 -6.71 -27.48 -6.77
CA SER A 8 -5.56 -27.66 -5.88
C SER A 8 -4.35 -28.03 -6.73
N LEU A 9 -3.25 -27.30 -6.63
CA LEU A 9 -1.95 -27.78 -7.07
C LEU A 9 -0.86 -27.42 -6.05
N LEU A 10 -0.55 -28.41 -5.23
CA LEU A 10 0.67 -28.54 -4.43
C LEU A 10 1.88 -28.66 -5.37
N LEU A 11 2.99 -27.94 -5.13
CA LEU A 11 4.34 -28.54 -5.22
C LEU A 11 5.49 -27.66 -4.70
N ALA A 12 6.39 -28.36 -3.99
CA ALA A 12 7.84 -28.17 -3.89
C ALA A 12 8.42 -27.19 -2.84
N LEU A 13 8.70 -27.80 -1.69
CA LEU A 13 9.77 -27.49 -0.74
C LEU A 13 11.16 -27.55 -1.43
N SER A 14 11.98 -26.51 -1.25
CA SER A 14 13.44 -26.64 -1.38
C SER A 14 14.12 -25.83 -0.28
N ALA A 15 14.69 -26.57 0.68
CA ALA A 15 15.65 -26.09 1.65
C ALA A 15 17.05 -26.39 1.10
N SER A 16 18.00 -25.44 1.22
CA SER A 16 19.45 -25.70 1.32
C SER A 16 20.22 -24.38 1.44
N GLY A 17 21.15 -24.29 2.40
CA GLY A 17 22.26 -23.35 2.34
C GLY A 17 22.68 -22.70 3.66
N THR A 18 23.28 -23.48 4.57
CA THR A 18 24.18 -22.95 5.62
C THR A 18 25.54 -22.59 5.00
N ALA A 19 26.08 -21.40 5.30
CA ALA A 19 27.51 -21.10 5.14
C ALA A 19 28.00 -20.10 6.18
N LEU A 20 29.22 -20.33 6.66
CA LEU A 20 29.88 -19.74 7.83
C LEU A 20 30.46 -18.32 7.59
N ALA A 21 30.54 -17.62 8.72
CA ALA A 21 31.46 -16.55 9.15
C ALA A 21 32.57 -16.05 8.20
N GLN A 22 32.77 -14.72 8.16
CA GLN A 22 34.00 -14.06 8.70
C GLN A 22 34.01 -12.53 8.57
N SER A 23 34.75 -11.93 9.51
CA SER A 23 35.47 -10.64 9.42
C SER A 23 34.64 -9.37 9.58
N ALA A 24 35.08 -8.30 10.22
CA ALA A 24 36.14 -8.00 11.17
C ALA A 24 35.88 -6.55 11.63
N SER A 25 36.37 -6.21 12.81
CA SER A 25 36.50 -4.86 13.33
C SER A 25 36.79 -3.79 12.28
N THR A 26 36.06 -2.68 12.32
CA THR A 26 36.71 -1.37 12.12
C THR A 26 36.08 -0.36 13.07
N LYS A 27 36.85 -0.17 14.13
CA LYS A 27 36.84 0.94 15.06
C LYS A 27 37.04 2.25 14.28
N ASN A 28 36.48 3.32 14.84
CA ASN A 28 36.94 4.70 14.73
C ASN A 28 36.35 5.52 13.56
N MET A 29 35.47 6.47 13.89
CA MET A 29 35.69 7.89 13.58
C MET A 29 34.87 8.73 14.57
N ASP A 30 35.51 9.13 15.66
CA ASP A 30 35.11 10.26 16.47
C ASP A 30 35.15 11.54 15.61
N MET A 31 33.99 12.05 15.18
CA MET A 31 33.88 13.42 14.66
C MET A 31 33.58 14.37 15.82
N LYS A 32 34.65 14.80 16.49
CA LYS A 32 34.64 15.95 17.39
C LYS A 32 34.81 17.22 16.56
N GLY A 33 33.79 18.08 16.57
CA GLY A 33 33.90 19.46 16.09
C GLY A 33 32.74 19.89 15.21
N MET A 34 31.70 20.45 15.84
CA MET A 34 30.91 21.51 15.23
C MET A 34 30.26 22.33 16.34
N ASP A 35 30.91 23.45 16.63
CA ASP A 35 30.48 24.50 17.54
C ASP A 35 29.18 25.12 17.02
N MET A 36 28.04 24.63 17.49
CA MET A 36 26.74 25.24 17.15
C MET A 36 26.47 26.41 18.10
N LYS A 37 27.09 27.54 17.78
CA LYS A 37 26.77 28.83 18.37
C LYS A 37 25.34 29.23 18.00
N THR A 38 24.48 29.24 19.01
CA THR A 38 23.23 30.01 19.11
C THR A 38 22.28 29.95 17.91
N MET A 39 21.31 29.02 17.97
CA MET A 39 20.05 29.14 17.24
C MET A 39 18.92 29.04 18.28
N PRO A 40 17.99 30.00 18.36
CA PRO A 40 16.85 29.94 19.27
C PRO A 40 15.95 28.76 18.90
N MET A 41 15.86 27.78 19.79
CA MET A 41 14.90 26.67 19.76
C MET A 41 13.52 27.18 20.22
N ASP A 42 13.00 28.20 19.56
CA ASP A 42 11.60 28.54 19.65
C ASP A 42 10.86 27.73 18.58
N ASN A 43 10.00 26.83 19.06
CA ASN A 43 8.91 26.21 18.31
C ASN A 43 9.15 24.83 17.66
N MET A 44 9.75 23.88 18.40
CA MET A 44 9.56 22.45 18.14
C MET A 44 8.23 21.95 18.75
N SER A 45 7.12 22.66 18.51
CA SER A 45 5.77 22.20 18.84
C SER A 45 4.96 22.08 17.56
N SER A 46 5.12 20.94 16.90
CA SER A 46 4.04 20.33 16.14
C SER A 46 4.44 18.89 15.89
N SER A 47 3.73 17.99 16.58
CA SER A 47 3.52 16.62 16.13
C SER A 47 2.98 16.68 14.70
N ALA A 48 3.88 16.72 13.72
CA ALA A 48 3.55 16.64 12.32
C ALA A 48 3.10 15.19 12.07
N THR A 49 1.82 14.93 12.31
CA THR A 49 1.16 13.75 11.77
C THR A 49 1.35 13.84 10.26
N ALA A 50 2.28 13.07 9.72
CA ALA A 50 2.58 13.05 8.29
C ALA A 50 1.27 12.80 7.53
N LYS A 51 0.80 13.81 6.80
CA LYS A 51 -0.45 13.74 6.04
C LYS A 51 -0.27 12.69 4.96
N VAL A 52 -0.89 11.52 5.13
CA VAL A 52 -0.85 10.46 4.12
C VAL A 52 -1.47 10.99 2.82
N ALA A 53 -0.71 10.97 1.74
CA ALA A 53 -1.21 11.39 0.42
C ALA A 53 -2.38 10.50 0.01
N THR A 54 -3.49 11.13 -0.34
CA THR A 54 -4.69 10.46 -0.85
C THR A 54 -4.78 10.70 -2.35
N HIS A 55 -5.13 9.67 -3.08
CA HIS A 55 -5.28 9.63 -4.53
C HIS A 55 -6.71 9.22 -4.87
N GLN A 56 -7.14 9.52 -6.09
CA GLN A 56 -8.49 9.17 -6.55
C GLN A 56 -8.42 8.35 -7.83
N ALA A 57 -9.23 7.30 -7.89
CA ALA A 57 -9.44 6.49 -9.09
C ALA A 57 -10.93 6.40 -9.38
N THR A 58 -11.29 6.63 -10.64
CA THR A 58 -12.65 6.41 -11.16
C THR A 58 -12.59 5.30 -12.19
N GLY A 59 -13.48 4.32 -12.09
CA GLY A 59 -13.41 3.14 -12.94
C GLY A 59 -14.65 2.26 -12.85
N VAL A 60 -14.63 1.16 -13.60
CA VAL A 60 -15.67 0.12 -13.53
C VAL A 60 -15.22 -0.98 -12.57
N VAL A 61 -16.05 -1.29 -11.58
CA VAL A 61 -15.80 -2.37 -10.63
C VAL A 61 -15.85 -3.69 -11.38
N LYS A 62 -14.77 -4.47 -11.34
CA LYS A 62 -14.68 -5.78 -12.00
C LYS A 62 -15.00 -6.91 -11.04
N THR A 63 -14.52 -6.81 -9.80
CA THR A 63 -14.71 -7.83 -8.78
C THR A 63 -14.78 -7.18 -7.40
N VAL A 64 -15.67 -7.70 -6.55
CA VAL A 64 -15.72 -7.39 -5.12
C VAL A 64 -15.50 -8.68 -4.35
N ASP A 65 -14.44 -8.75 -3.54
CA ASP A 65 -14.13 -9.89 -2.68
C ASP A 65 -14.15 -9.43 -1.22
N THR A 66 -15.32 -9.55 -0.59
CA THR A 66 -15.55 -9.18 0.82
C THR A 66 -14.84 -10.12 1.80
N THR A 67 -14.48 -11.32 1.35
CA THR A 67 -13.77 -12.33 2.16
C THR A 67 -12.31 -11.95 2.26
N LYS A 68 -11.67 -11.56 1.16
CA LYS A 68 -10.28 -11.08 1.12
C LYS A 68 -10.14 -9.60 1.48
N GLY A 69 -11.24 -8.86 1.53
CA GLY A 69 -11.20 -7.42 1.81
C GLY A 69 -10.63 -6.64 0.62
N THR A 70 -10.99 -6.98 -0.61
CA THR A 70 -10.43 -6.34 -1.81
C THR A 70 -11.49 -6.00 -2.87
N VAL A 71 -11.20 -4.99 -3.69
CA VAL A 71 -11.96 -4.64 -4.89
C VAL A 71 -11.02 -4.52 -6.07
N THR A 72 -11.38 -5.12 -7.20
CA THR A 72 -10.67 -4.93 -8.47
C THR A 72 -11.41 -3.91 -9.33
N LEU A 73 -10.71 -2.86 -9.74
CA LEU A 73 -11.27 -1.74 -10.50
C LEU A 73 -10.52 -1.61 -11.83
N ALA A 74 -11.26 -1.61 -12.94
CA ALA A 74 -10.76 -1.12 -14.23
C ALA A 74 -10.83 0.40 -14.22
N HIS A 75 -9.77 1.04 -13.73
CA HIS A 75 -9.74 2.48 -13.51
C HIS A 75 -9.19 3.23 -14.71
N GLY A 76 -9.67 4.46 -14.88
CA GLY A 76 -9.08 5.43 -15.79
C GLY A 76 -7.75 5.99 -15.26
N PRO A 77 -7.12 6.94 -15.95
CA PRO A 77 -5.84 7.49 -15.54
C PRO A 77 -5.88 8.13 -14.13
N VAL A 78 -4.89 7.82 -13.31
CA VAL A 78 -4.70 8.43 -11.98
C VAL A 78 -3.55 9.42 -12.06
N LYS A 79 -3.89 10.69 -12.31
CA LYS A 79 -2.91 11.76 -12.57
C LYS A 79 -1.92 11.95 -11.43
N SER A 80 -2.36 11.83 -10.19
CA SER A 80 -1.52 12.02 -9.00
C SER A 80 -0.38 11.01 -8.85
N LEU A 81 -0.48 9.87 -9.55
CA LEU A 81 0.52 8.80 -9.55
C LEU A 81 1.09 8.53 -10.95
N ASN A 82 0.73 9.36 -11.95
CA ASN A 82 1.07 9.16 -13.36
C ASN A 82 0.69 7.77 -13.90
N TRP A 83 -0.37 7.16 -13.38
CA TRP A 83 -0.84 5.86 -13.86
C TRP A 83 -1.73 6.00 -15.09
N PRO A 84 -1.56 5.13 -16.11
CA PRO A 84 -2.50 5.02 -17.21
C PRO A 84 -3.82 4.38 -16.74
N ALA A 85 -4.77 4.24 -17.67
CA ALA A 85 -5.93 3.39 -17.42
C ALA A 85 -5.47 1.92 -17.32
N MET A 86 -5.86 1.24 -16.25
CA MET A 86 -5.50 -0.17 -16.01
C MET A 86 -6.48 -0.84 -15.05
N THR A 87 -6.41 -2.16 -14.98
CA THR A 87 -7.17 -2.95 -14.01
C THR A 87 -6.29 -3.27 -12.82
N MET A 88 -6.70 -2.84 -11.63
CA MET A 88 -5.90 -3.02 -10.42
C MET A 88 -6.77 -3.35 -9.21
N THR A 89 -6.19 -4.11 -8.27
CA THR A 89 -6.84 -4.50 -7.01
C THR A 89 -6.44 -3.53 -5.90
N PHE A 90 -7.44 -3.08 -5.15
CA PHE A 90 -7.32 -2.20 -3.99
C PHE A 90 -7.82 -2.93 -2.74
N VAL A 91 -7.16 -2.68 -1.62
CA VAL A 91 -7.55 -3.22 -0.31
C VAL A 91 -8.64 -2.34 0.28
N VAL A 92 -9.67 -2.96 0.84
CA VAL A 92 -10.81 -2.29 1.48
C VAL A 92 -10.85 -2.78 2.93
N LYS A 93 -10.42 -1.91 3.86
CA LYS A 93 -10.42 -2.23 5.30
C LYS A 93 -11.79 -2.06 5.94
N ASP A 94 -12.52 -1.02 5.54
CA ASP A 94 -13.87 -0.77 6.05
C ASP A 94 -14.91 -1.50 5.19
N LYS A 95 -15.66 -2.41 5.81
CA LYS A 95 -16.66 -3.21 5.11
C LYS A 95 -17.81 -2.35 4.54
N VAL A 96 -18.09 -1.18 5.14
CA VAL A 96 -19.15 -0.26 4.67
C VAL A 96 -18.91 0.23 3.24
N PHE A 97 -17.66 0.20 2.77
CA PHE A 97 -17.33 0.60 1.42
C PHE A 97 -17.78 -0.42 0.37
N PHE A 98 -17.92 -1.70 0.73
CA PHE A 98 -18.41 -2.71 -0.20
C PHE A 98 -19.87 -2.50 -0.58
N ASP A 99 -20.69 -1.96 0.32
CA ASP A 99 -22.11 -1.70 0.07
C ASP A 99 -22.32 -0.65 -1.04
N LYS A 100 -21.29 0.17 -1.29
CA LYS A 100 -21.27 1.19 -2.36
C LYS A 100 -20.65 0.70 -3.66
N LEU A 101 -20.11 -0.53 -3.69
CA LEU A 101 -19.40 -1.08 -4.84
C LEU A 101 -20.24 -2.19 -5.49
N SER A 102 -20.74 -1.90 -6.69
CA SER A 102 -21.50 -2.87 -7.49
C SER A 102 -20.67 -3.32 -8.68
N VAL A 103 -20.59 -4.64 -8.90
CA VAL A 103 -19.88 -5.23 -10.05
C VAL A 103 -20.47 -4.72 -11.37
N ASP A 104 -19.58 -4.44 -12.32
CA ASP A 104 -19.85 -3.85 -13.64
C ASP A 104 -20.50 -2.46 -13.60
N LYS A 105 -20.43 -1.77 -12.46
CA LYS A 105 -20.82 -0.36 -12.32
C LYS A 105 -19.60 0.53 -12.16
N LYS A 106 -19.78 1.79 -12.57
CA LYS A 106 -18.78 2.83 -12.36
C LYS A 106 -18.79 3.27 -10.89
N ALA A 107 -17.61 3.39 -10.30
CA ALA A 107 -17.41 3.89 -8.94
C ALA A 107 -16.22 4.84 -8.90
N THR A 108 -16.21 5.76 -7.93
CA THR A 108 -15.04 6.58 -7.62
C THR A 108 -14.55 6.24 -6.22
N ILE A 109 -13.28 5.88 -6.12
CA ILE A 109 -12.63 5.57 -4.84
C ILE A 109 -11.54 6.60 -4.55
N ASP A 110 -11.45 7.00 -3.30
CA ASP A 110 -10.26 7.64 -2.76
C ASP A 110 -9.42 6.56 -2.06
N PHE A 111 -8.12 6.58 -2.25
CA PHE A 111 -7.21 5.58 -1.72
C PHE A 111 -5.87 6.18 -1.33
N ALA A 112 -5.15 5.50 -0.45
CA ALA A 112 -3.82 5.89 0.00
C ALA A 112 -2.87 4.70 -0.04
N LYS A 113 -1.59 4.96 -0.31
CA LYS A 113 -0.56 3.92 -0.19
C LYS A 113 -0.26 3.66 1.29
N GLN A 114 -0.42 2.41 1.73
CA GLN A 114 -0.09 1.97 3.09
C GLN A 114 0.83 0.76 2.98
N GLY A 115 2.12 0.95 3.26
CA GLY A 115 3.14 -0.08 3.04
C GLY A 115 3.27 -0.45 1.55
N THR A 116 2.98 -1.71 1.23
CA THR A 116 2.95 -2.25 -0.14
C THR A 116 1.60 -2.10 -0.82
N ASP A 117 0.55 -1.77 -0.07
CA ASP A 117 -0.83 -1.85 -0.54
C ASP A 117 -1.43 -0.48 -0.84
N TYR A 118 -2.45 -0.47 -1.71
CA TYR A 118 -3.31 0.68 -1.95
C TYR A 118 -4.64 0.45 -1.25
N VAL A 119 -4.88 1.21 -0.19
CA VAL A 119 -6.03 1.03 0.70
C VAL A 119 -7.08 2.09 0.41
N VAL A 120 -8.31 1.66 0.17
CA VAL A 120 -9.48 2.52 -0.02
C VAL A 120 -9.80 3.23 1.29
N THR A 121 -9.91 4.56 1.21
CA THR A 121 -10.27 5.44 2.32
C THR A 121 -11.66 6.07 2.16
N SER A 122 -12.23 6.05 0.95
CA SER A 122 -13.61 6.48 0.69
C SER A 122 -14.15 5.91 -0.63
N VAL A 123 -15.47 5.78 -0.73
CA VAL A 123 -16.19 5.40 -1.96
C VAL A 123 -17.35 6.38 -2.20
N LYS A 124 -17.44 6.87 -3.44
CA LYS A 124 -18.42 7.84 -3.96
C LYS A 124 -19.23 7.23 -5.10
#